data_AF-A0A936JVG8-F1
#
_entry.id   AF-A0A936JVG8-F1
#
_cell.length_a   1.000
_cell.length_b   1.000
_cell.length_c   1.000
_cell.angle_alpha   90.00
_cell.angle_beta   90.00
_cell.angle_gamma   90.00
#
_symmetry.space_group_name_H-M   'P 1'
#
loop_
_entity.id
_entity.type
_entity.pdbx_description
1 polymer ?
#
loop_
_entity_poly.entity_id
_entity_poly.type
_entity_poly.pdbx_seq_one_letter_code
_entity_poly.pdbx_strand_id
1 'polypeptide(L)'
;MDFGNTNNNPVRDWSERDLIRWPGFVGAGGRPERSPHSVAYNGSYYPRGGPWELLVLLANSAGVDLWLTVPCRASDDYLLKLAQLLKYGSDGVEPYTSVQAHPVYPPLNPDRKIYLEFGNEIWNTAGAFMNHEWVSEFSEAARLTRYHPINYDGMATADSGLALVRYTAYRSAALSFAFREVFGDDAMMTRVRPILASWASDGGGTLSGALRWADGYFAPDYVPHEIWYGAGGAAYYDSASDPSSADAAVVSAYFAGLPNSSFARQTAADSQWTRLYGLKLISYEGGPSIGGTATGGIGANASLAEFYGADPRMKDRMIAAHQIWDSYGGDTLVYYTLGGTGPWGFGSSTATASPTDTMKLQAIDAIRGMPVTSVADAGTTLAATGTTSIPTVTSNAAVSAAGAYWTGTGGFYSLRYAAAIGNAYNTGSLLFTVKTAVAGDYDITLTAEAPAATLSLRVNDRTTTTAGAPAVFTLATPANTQTVSAPLRMALPAGLSSIRLQVIEPSAQNANLHSVNLTPVAP
;
A
#
# COMPACT_ATOMS: atom_id res chain seq x y z
N MET A 1 -16.06 -2.19 -0.40
CA MET A 1 -14.92 -2.15 0.54
C MET A 1 -15.39 -1.72 1.92
N ASP A 2 -16.10 -0.60 2.11
CA ASP A 2 -16.45 -0.14 3.47
C ASP A 2 -17.81 -0.63 4.05
N PHE A 3 -18.02 -1.94 4.13
CA PHE A 3 -19.22 -2.51 4.80
C PHE A 3 -19.23 -2.22 6.31
N GLY A 4 -18.04 -2.02 6.91
CA GLY A 4 -17.86 -1.68 8.31
C GLY A 4 -18.07 -0.20 8.64
N ASN A 5 -18.35 0.66 7.65
CA ASN A 5 -18.40 2.13 7.81
C ASN A 5 -17.21 2.70 8.60
N THR A 6 -16.05 2.12 8.33
CA THR A 6 -14.84 2.20 9.13
C THR A 6 -14.28 3.60 9.25
N ASN A 7 -14.51 4.48 8.29
CA ASN A 7 -14.06 5.88 8.34
C ASN A 7 -14.45 6.62 9.63
N ASN A 8 -15.62 6.27 10.19
CA ASN A 8 -16.18 6.90 11.39
C ASN A 8 -16.73 5.87 12.37
N ASN A 9 -16.21 4.64 12.36
CA ASN A 9 -16.69 3.57 13.23
C ASN A 9 -15.92 3.57 14.56
N PRO A 10 -16.53 3.98 15.69
CA PRO A 10 -15.84 4.03 16.96
C PRO A 10 -15.76 2.68 17.68
N VAL A 11 -16.29 1.60 17.10
CA VAL A 11 -16.30 0.26 17.70
C VAL A 11 -14.88 -0.16 18.06
N ARG A 12 -14.70 -0.48 19.35
CA ARG A 12 -13.45 -0.94 19.94
C ARG A 12 -13.57 -2.40 20.36
N ASP A 13 -14.59 -2.72 21.14
CA ASP A 13 -14.73 -4.04 21.75
C ASP A 13 -15.71 -4.91 20.95
N TRP A 14 -15.51 -6.24 20.96
CA TRP A 14 -16.32 -7.16 20.15
C TRP A 14 -17.83 -7.01 20.41
N SER A 15 -18.21 -6.78 21.67
CA SER A 15 -19.60 -6.58 22.07
C SER A 15 -20.25 -5.29 21.52
N GLU A 16 -19.46 -4.35 21.01
CA GLU A 16 -19.94 -3.08 20.45
C GLU A 16 -20.31 -3.17 18.97
N ARG A 17 -19.91 -4.23 18.27
CA ARG A 17 -20.23 -4.42 16.84
C ARG A 17 -21.74 -4.55 16.60
N ASP A 18 -22.14 -4.36 15.34
CA ASP A 18 -23.50 -4.70 14.94
C ASP A 18 -23.70 -6.22 14.87
N LEU A 19 -24.89 -6.69 15.24
CA LEU A 19 -25.23 -8.12 15.26
C LEU A 19 -26.26 -8.44 14.17
N ILE A 20 -26.09 -9.56 13.50
CA ILE A 20 -26.97 -9.99 12.40
C ILE A 20 -28.44 -10.21 12.81
N ARG A 21 -28.72 -10.35 14.11
CA ARG A 21 -30.07 -10.51 14.66
C ARG A 21 -30.88 -9.21 14.78
N TRP A 22 -30.28 -8.04 14.60
CA TRP A 22 -31.01 -6.78 14.65
C TRP A 22 -31.79 -6.58 13.34
N PRO A 23 -33.12 -6.37 13.38
CA PRO A 23 -33.90 -6.12 12.18
C PRO A 23 -33.59 -4.73 11.62
N GLY A 24 -33.15 -4.68 10.37
CA GLY A 24 -32.78 -3.45 9.66
C GLY A 24 -31.31 -3.46 9.26
N PHE A 25 -31.04 -3.24 7.97
CA PHE A 25 -29.67 -3.10 7.48
C PHE A 25 -29.25 -1.63 7.61
N VAL A 26 -28.01 -1.42 8.05
CA VAL A 26 -27.18 -0.22 7.86
C VAL A 26 -27.98 1.08 7.69
N GLY A 27 -28.24 1.79 8.80
CA GLY A 27 -28.71 3.17 8.75
C GLY A 27 -30.19 3.37 8.41
N ALA A 28 -31.09 2.57 8.98
CA ALA A 28 -32.51 2.88 8.94
C ALA A 28 -32.76 4.27 9.58
N GLY A 29 -33.23 5.21 8.78
CA GLY A 29 -33.53 6.58 9.18
C GLY A 29 -34.32 6.64 10.50
N GLY A 30 -33.81 7.44 11.43
CA GLY A 30 -34.32 7.54 12.78
C GLY A 30 -33.34 8.33 13.65
N ARG A 31 -33.77 8.68 14.86
CA ARG A 31 -32.92 9.35 15.85
C ARG A 31 -31.74 8.44 16.21
N PRO A 32 -30.49 8.80 15.89
CA PRO A 32 -29.31 7.97 16.13
C PRO A 32 -29.23 7.47 17.58
N GLU A 33 -29.63 8.30 18.55
CA GLU A 33 -29.63 7.93 19.98
C GLU A 33 -30.51 6.73 20.36
N ARG A 34 -31.40 6.29 19.47
CA ARG A 34 -32.28 5.12 19.65
C ARG A 34 -31.96 3.97 18.70
N SER A 35 -30.94 4.13 17.85
CA SER A 35 -30.58 3.13 16.86
C SER A 35 -29.62 2.10 17.46
N PRO A 36 -29.96 0.79 17.41
CA PRO A 36 -29.03 -0.26 17.83
C PRO A 36 -27.81 -0.35 16.92
N HIS A 37 -27.88 0.22 15.73
CA HIS A 37 -26.79 0.28 14.74
C HIS A 37 -25.83 1.45 14.98
N SER A 38 -25.97 2.17 16.10
CA SER A 38 -25.08 3.29 16.45
C SER A 38 -24.44 3.12 17.83
N VAL A 39 -23.28 3.71 18.01
CA VAL A 39 -22.54 3.76 19.27
C VAL A 39 -22.30 5.22 19.66
N ALA A 40 -22.53 5.53 20.93
CA ALA A 40 -22.27 6.86 21.46
C ALA A 40 -20.76 7.07 21.62
N TYR A 41 -20.25 8.17 21.07
CA TYR A 41 -18.87 8.59 21.22
C TYR A 41 -18.78 10.11 21.32
N ASN A 42 -18.13 10.60 22.38
CA ASN A 42 -17.91 12.02 22.62
C ASN A 42 -19.15 12.92 22.45
N GLY A 43 -20.30 12.48 22.96
CA GLY A 43 -21.57 13.23 22.88
C GLY A 43 -22.32 13.13 21.56
N SER A 44 -21.79 12.41 20.57
CA SER A 44 -22.40 12.13 19.27
C SER A 44 -22.67 10.63 19.10
N TYR A 45 -23.43 10.25 18.07
CA TYR A 45 -23.73 8.85 17.74
C TYR A 45 -23.21 8.52 16.35
N TYR A 46 -22.47 7.42 16.25
CA TYR A 46 -21.83 6.99 15.03
C TYR A 46 -22.25 5.57 14.65
N PRO A 47 -22.30 5.24 13.35
CA PRO A 47 -22.68 3.92 12.87
C PRO A 47 -21.66 2.84 13.28
N ARG A 48 -22.16 1.63 13.59
CA ARG A 48 -21.35 0.45 13.95
C ARG A 48 -20.83 -0.35 12.75
N GLY A 49 -21.22 0.03 11.53
CA GLY A 49 -21.06 -0.79 10.34
C GLY A 49 -22.09 -1.93 10.27
N GLY A 50 -22.00 -2.76 9.25
CA GLY A 50 -22.82 -3.98 9.16
C GLY A 50 -22.21 -5.18 9.91
N PRO A 51 -23.02 -6.21 10.21
CA PRO A 51 -22.56 -7.41 10.91
C PRO A 51 -21.67 -8.30 10.04
N TRP A 52 -20.54 -8.77 10.58
CA TRP A 52 -19.57 -9.59 9.83
C TRP A 52 -20.16 -10.89 9.28
N GLU A 53 -21.09 -11.53 9.99
CA GLU A 53 -21.77 -12.75 9.53
C GLU A 53 -22.46 -12.55 8.19
N LEU A 54 -23.08 -11.40 8.00
CA LEU A 54 -23.80 -11.07 6.77
C LEU A 54 -22.83 -10.87 5.62
N LEU A 55 -21.70 -10.24 5.87
CA LEU A 55 -20.65 -10.06 4.88
C LEU A 55 -20.07 -11.42 4.45
N VAL A 56 -19.90 -12.36 5.38
CA VAL A 56 -19.53 -13.75 5.09
C VAL A 56 -20.59 -14.45 4.24
N LEU A 57 -21.87 -14.34 4.61
CA LEU A 57 -22.96 -14.92 3.84
C LEU A 57 -23.03 -14.38 2.40
N LEU A 58 -22.82 -13.07 2.22
CA LEU A 58 -22.77 -12.44 0.91
C LEU A 58 -21.58 -12.96 0.09
N ALA A 59 -20.38 -13.00 0.67
CA ALA A 59 -19.18 -13.49 -0.01
C ALA A 59 -19.31 -14.97 -0.41
N ASN A 60 -19.82 -15.81 0.49
CA ASN A 60 -20.07 -17.23 0.24
C ASN A 60 -21.11 -17.43 -0.87
N SER A 61 -22.19 -16.66 -0.86
CA SER A 61 -23.27 -16.76 -1.86
C SER A 61 -22.83 -16.28 -3.24
N ALA A 62 -22.02 -15.22 -3.29
CA ALA A 62 -21.49 -14.67 -4.54
C ALA A 62 -20.25 -15.40 -5.06
N GLY A 63 -19.63 -16.27 -4.25
CA GLY A 63 -18.41 -16.98 -4.60
C GLY A 63 -17.21 -16.04 -4.77
N VAL A 64 -17.14 -14.94 -4.03
CA VAL A 64 -16.07 -13.94 -4.12
C VAL A 64 -15.13 -13.98 -2.92
N ASP A 65 -13.90 -13.51 -3.14
CA ASP A 65 -12.96 -13.23 -2.06
C ASP A 65 -13.45 -12.03 -1.23
N LEU A 66 -12.99 -11.95 0.01
CA LEU A 66 -13.46 -10.97 0.97
C LEU A 66 -12.41 -9.89 1.22
N TRP A 67 -12.79 -8.61 1.12
CA TRP A 67 -11.99 -7.48 1.60
C TRP A 67 -12.61 -6.93 2.88
N LEU A 68 -11.83 -6.90 3.95
CA LEU A 68 -12.23 -6.44 5.28
C LEU A 68 -11.38 -5.25 5.68
N THR A 69 -12.04 -4.11 5.86
CA THR A 69 -11.46 -2.99 6.57
C THR A 69 -11.96 -3.04 8.01
N VAL A 70 -11.04 -3.07 8.96
CA VAL A 70 -11.33 -3.23 10.39
C VAL A 70 -11.33 -1.84 11.06
N PRO A 71 -12.26 -1.52 11.98
CA PRO A 71 -12.26 -0.25 12.71
C PRO A 71 -10.91 0.02 13.38
N CYS A 72 -10.38 1.24 13.27
CA CYS A 72 -9.03 1.54 13.76
C CYS A 72 -8.91 1.51 15.31
N ARG A 73 -10.05 1.55 16.01
CA ARG A 73 -10.13 1.43 17.48
C ARG A 73 -10.27 -0.02 17.96
N ALA A 74 -10.40 -0.99 17.07
CA ALA A 74 -10.60 -2.39 17.44
C ALA A 74 -9.49 -2.91 18.37
N SER A 75 -9.89 -3.52 19.48
CA SER A 75 -8.99 -4.13 20.47
C SER A 75 -8.42 -5.46 19.96
N ASP A 76 -7.37 -5.97 20.60
CA ASP A 76 -6.75 -7.23 20.18
C ASP A 76 -7.71 -8.43 20.28
N ASP A 77 -8.59 -8.44 21.30
CA ASP A 77 -9.68 -9.41 21.41
C ASP A 77 -10.63 -9.34 20.21
N TYR A 78 -10.95 -8.14 19.73
CA TYR A 78 -11.77 -7.96 18.54
C TYR A 78 -11.10 -8.59 17.31
N LEU A 79 -9.80 -8.35 17.11
CA LEU A 79 -9.06 -8.88 15.97
C LEU A 79 -9.04 -10.42 15.99
N LEU A 80 -8.78 -11.01 17.17
CA LEU A 80 -8.78 -12.46 17.37
C LEU A 80 -10.17 -13.06 17.08
N LYS A 81 -11.22 -12.45 17.62
CA LYS A 81 -12.61 -12.90 17.41
C LYS A 81 -13.07 -12.76 15.96
N LEU A 82 -12.64 -11.71 15.26
CA LEU A 82 -12.91 -11.58 13.82
C LEU A 82 -12.26 -12.74 13.04
N ALA A 83 -11.00 -13.08 13.35
CA ALA A 83 -10.33 -14.22 12.73
C ALA A 83 -11.05 -15.55 13.03
N GLN A 84 -11.48 -15.77 14.28
CA GLN A 84 -12.27 -16.94 14.67
C GLN A 84 -13.60 -17.01 13.94
N LEU A 85 -14.33 -15.89 13.79
CA LEU A 85 -15.59 -15.82 13.04
C LEU A 85 -15.39 -16.28 11.60
N LEU A 86 -14.36 -15.78 10.92
CA LEU A 86 -14.09 -16.15 9.53
C LEU A 86 -13.66 -17.61 9.38
N LYS A 87 -12.94 -18.18 10.37
CA LYS A 87 -12.46 -19.56 10.32
C LYS A 87 -13.50 -20.59 10.75
N TYR A 88 -14.30 -20.30 11.76
CA TYR A 88 -15.15 -21.27 12.44
C TYR A 88 -16.65 -20.93 12.44
N GLY A 89 -17.03 -19.70 12.07
CA GLY A 89 -18.41 -19.21 12.12
C GLY A 89 -18.76 -18.59 13.47
N SER A 90 -20.04 -18.26 13.68
CA SER A 90 -20.53 -17.70 14.94
C SER A 90 -21.94 -18.17 15.30
N ASP A 91 -22.32 -17.96 16.55
CA ASP A 91 -23.71 -18.12 17.02
C ASP A 91 -24.58 -16.87 16.78
N GLY A 92 -24.03 -15.86 16.09
CA GLY A 92 -24.63 -14.55 15.89
C GLY A 92 -24.25 -13.50 16.95
N VAL A 93 -23.45 -13.88 17.94
CA VAL A 93 -22.88 -13.01 18.98
C VAL A 93 -21.38 -13.24 19.11
N GLU A 94 -20.98 -14.46 19.47
CA GLU A 94 -19.59 -14.84 19.67
C GLU A 94 -19.14 -15.79 18.55
N PRO A 95 -17.90 -15.66 18.07
CA PRO A 95 -17.35 -16.63 17.15
C PRO A 95 -17.10 -17.96 17.88
N TYR A 96 -17.17 -19.05 17.13
CA TYR A 96 -16.69 -20.33 17.64
C TYR A 96 -15.16 -20.35 17.67
N THR A 97 -14.58 -21.09 18.61
CA THR A 97 -13.11 -21.26 18.73
C THR A 97 -12.58 -22.54 18.07
N SER A 98 -13.48 -23.34 17.49
CA SER A 98 -13.18 -24.60 16.80
C SER A 98 -14.24 -24.91 15.75
N VAL A 99 -13.94 -25.84 14.85
CA VAL A 99 -14.87 -26.26 13.79
C VAL A 99 -16.17 -26.78 14.39
N GLN A 100 -17.29 -26.28 13.87
CA GLN A 100 -18.63 -26.74 14.24
C GLN A 100 -19.25 -27.52 13.08
N ALA A 101 -20.00 -28.59 13.37
CA ALA A 101 -20.71 -29.35 12.36
C ALA A 101 -21.90 -28.56 11.77
N HIS A 102 -22.58 -27.77 12.60
CA HIS A 102 -23.76 -26.99 12.24
C HIS A 102 -23.70 -25.61 12.92
N PRO A 103 -22.78 -24.72 12.51
CA PRO A 103 -22.73 -23.36 13.05
C PRO A 103 -24.03 -22.62 12.70
N VAL A 104 -24.51 -21.73 13.59
CA VAL A 104 -25.71 -20.91 13.32
C VAL A 104 -25.45 -20.01 12.11
N TYR A 105 -24.29 -19.35 12.08
CA TYR A 105 -23.77 -18.64 10.91
C TYR A 105 -22.45 -19.26 10.47
N PRO A 106 -22.34 -19.70 9.20
CA PRO A 106 -21.18 -20.45 8.73
C PRO A 106 -19.91 -19.58 8.66
N PRO A 107 -18.71 -20.19 8.71
CA PRO A 107 -17.46 -19.50 8.40
C PRO A 107 -17.40 -19.06 6.94
N LEU A 108 -16.38 -18.28 6.60
CA LEU A 108 -16.05 -18.02 5.20
C LEU A 108 -15.60 -19.33 4.54
N ASN A 109 -16.11 -19.59 3.33
CA ASN A 109 -15.77 -20.76 2.54
C ASN A 109 -14.23 -20.93 2.43
N PRO A 110 -13.70 -22.15 2.57
CA PRO A 110 -12.26 -22.39 2.67
C PRO A 110 -11.46 -21.95 1.44
N ASP A 111 -12.09 -21.94 0.26
CA ASP A 111 -11.47 -21.53 -1.01
C ASP A 111 -11.45 -20.01 -1.23
N ARG A 112 -12.08 -19.23 -0.34
CA ARG A 112 -12.09 -17.76 -0.45
C ARG A 112 -10.93 -17.16 0.32
N LYS A 113 -10.31 -16.14 -0.29
CA LYS A 113 -9.24 -15.35 0.31
C LYS A 113 -9.82 -14.22 1.15
N ILE A 114 -9.02 -13.76 2.10
CA ILE A 114 -9.34 -12.70 3.04
C ILE A 114 -8.28 -11.61 2.91
N TYR A 115 -8.65 -10.46 2.37
CA TYR A 115 -7.82 -9.26 2.35
C TYR A 115 -8.14 -8.42 3.59
N LEU A 116 -7.12 -8.05 4.37
CA LEU A 116 -7.29 -7.39 5.66
C LEU A 116 -6.64 -6.02 5.66
N GLU A 117 -7.39 -5.01 6.06
CA GLU A 117 -6.95 -3.62 6.13
C GLU A 117 -7.26 -3.06 7.52
N PHE A 118 -6.27 -2.41 8.13
CA PHE A 118 -6.44 -1.75 9.43
C PHE A 118 -6.85 -0.29 9.22
N GLY A 119 -8.14 0.00 9.42
CA GLY A 119 -8.74 1.31 9.15
C GLY A 119 -8.70 1.70 7.68
N ASN A 120 -9.65 2.50 7.23
CA ASN A 120 -9.60 3.09 5.90
C ASN A 120 -8.92 4.46 5.98
N GLU A 121 -8.00 4.73 5.04
CA GLU A 121 -7.28 6.01 4.84
C GLU A 121 -6.89 6.76 6.13
N ILE A 122 -6.17 6.12 7.05
CA ILE A 122 -5.74 6.76 8.31
C ILE A 122 -4.92 8.04 8.09
N TRP A 123 -4.31 8.19 6.92
CA TRP A 123 -3.58 9.39 6.51
C TRP A 123 -4.49 10.59 6.19
N ASN A 124 -5.80 10.39 5.98
CA ASN A 124 -6.72 11.39 5.47
C ASN A 124 -7.29 12.26 6.62
N THR A 125 -6.99 13.56 6.58
CA THR A 125 -7.37 14.53 7.63
C THR A 125 -8.75 15.16 7.40
N ALA A 126 -9.46 14.78 6.32
CA ALA A 126 -10.78 15.33 6.05
C ALA A 126 -11.77 14.93 7.15
N GLY A 127 -12.72 15.81 7.48
CA GLY A 127 -13.65 15.61 8.60
C GLY A 127 -14.56 14.38 8.50
N ALA A 128 -14.60 13.71 7.36
CA ALA A 128 -15.29 12.42 7.17
C ALA A 128 -14.43 11.20 7.57
N PHE A 129 -13.20 11.39 8.04
CA PHE A 129 -12.22 10.36 8.38
C PHE A 129 -11.74 10.50 9.83
N MET A 130 -12.63 10.21 10.79
CA MET A 130 -12.28 10.21 12.21
C MET A 130 -11.18 9.21 12.58
N ASN A 131 -10.95 8.20 11.74
CA ASN A 131 -9.82 7.28 11.88
C ASN A 131 -8.48 8.01 12.06
N HIS A 132 -8.23 9.08 11.30
CA HIS A 132 -7.01 9.86 11.43
C HIS A 132 -6.86 10.46 12.83
N GLU A 133 -7.94 11.04 13.36
CA GLU A 133 -7.96 11.67 14.67
C GLU A 133 -7.68 10.66 15.79
N TRP A 134 -8.37 9.52 15.79
CA TRP A 134 -8.21 8.48 16.81
C TRP A 134 -6.82 7.86 16.79
N VAL A 135 -6.30 7.51 15.61
CA VAL A 135 -4.97 6.92 15.52
C VAL A 135 -3.89 7.95 15.87
N SER A 136 -4.10 9.23 15.54
CA SER A 136 -3.23 10.32 15.99
C SER A 136 -3.17 10.37 17.52
N GLU A 137 -4.31 10.36 18.21
CA GLU A 137 -4.36 10.34 19.69
C GLU A 137 -3.59 9.15 20.27
N PHE A 138 -3.79 7.94 19.74
CA PHE A 138 -3.08 6.75 20.21
C PHE A 138 -1.58 6.82 19.94
N SER A 139 -1.19 7.32 18.77
CA SER A 139 0.22 7.47 18.40
C SER A 139 0.94 8.53 19.23
N GLU A 140 0.25 9.61 19.61
CA GLU A 140 0.75 10.67 20.49
C GLU A 140 1.03 10.15 21.90
N ALA A 141 0.16 9.30 22.44
CA ALA A 141 0.42 8.65 23.72
C ALA A 141 1.58 7.65 23.61
N ALA A 142 1.60 6.84 22.56
CA ALA A 142 2.59 5.79 22.35
C ALA A 142 4.01 6.34 22.11
N ARG A 143 4.17 7.47 21.43
CA ARG A 143 5.49 8.05 21.11
C ARG A 143 6.23 8.61 22.31
N LEU A 144 5.55 8.88 23.43
CA LEU A 144 6.16 9.45 24.63
C LEU A 144 6.91 8.42 25.49
N THR A 145 6.84 7.14 25.15
CA THR A 145 7.55 6.06 25.84
C THR A 145 8.48 5.32 24.88
N ARG A 146 9.70 5.01 25.32
CA ARG A 146 10.65 4.18 24.55
C ARG A 146 10.36 2.69 24.63
N TYR A 147 9.44 2.28 25.51
CA TYR A 147 9.00 0.89 25.63
C TYR A 147 7.98 0.51 24.56
N HIS A 148 7.30 1.49 23.94
CA HIS A 148 6.34 1.18 22.90
C HIS A 148 7.05 0.86 21.57
N PRO A 149 6.63 -0.19 20.84
CA PRO A 149 7.24 -0.62 19.58
C PRO A 149 7.50 0.47 18.55
N ILE A 150 6.57 1.43 18.42
CA ILE A 150 6.69 2.53 17.44
C ILE A 150 7.85 3.48 17.73
N ASN A 151 8.36 3.49 18.95
CA ASN A 151 9.42 4.38 19.41
C ASN A 151 10.60 3.62 20.04
N TYR A 152 10.79 2.35 19.65
CA TYR A 152 11.88 1.49 20.13
C TYR A 152 13.27 2.14 19.98
N ASP A 153 13.41 3.01 18.99
CA ASP A 153 14.62 3.74 18.64
C ASP A 153 14.62 5.22 19.09
N GLY A 154 13.54 5.69 19.68
CA GLY A 154 13.35 7.08 20.12
C GLY A 154 13.02 8.09 19.04
N MET A 155 12.92 7.71 17.77
CA MET A 155 12.70 8.66 16.67
C MET A 155 11.31 9.29 16.68
N ALA A 156 10.30 8.55 17.07
CA ALA A 156 8.93 9.05 17.13
C ALA A 156 8.74 10.07 18.27
N THR A 157 9.66 10.12 19.26
CA THR A 157 9.54 11.01 20.44
C THR A 157 9.31 12.48 20.07
N ALA A 158 9.91 12.98 18.98
CA ALA A 158 9.79 14.37 18.55
C ALA A 158 9.05 14.53 17.20
N ASP A 159 8.47 13.45 16.68
CA ASP A 159 7.87 13.41 15.34
C ASP A 159 6.51 12.69 15.38
N SER A 160 5.45 13.49 15.52
CA SER A 160 4.06 13.03 15.51
C SER A 160 3.66 12.37 14.19
N GLY A 161 4.19 12.85 13.05
CA GLY A 161 3.89 12.27 11.74
C GLY A 161 4.47 10.86 11.62
N LEU A 162 5.73 10.69 12.01
CA LEU A 162 6.38 9.38 12.06
C LEU A 162 5.69 8.45 13.07
N ALA A 163 5.28 8.98 14.23
CA ALA A 163 4.53 8.23 15.22
C ALA A 163 3.23 7.66 14.64
N LEU A 164 2.45 8.48 13.93
CA LEU A 164 1.21 8.06 13.27
C LEU A 164 1.45 6.96 12.23
N VAL A 165 2.46 7.13 11.37
CA VAL A 165 2.84 6.12 10.35
C VAL A 165 3.21 4.79 11.00
N ARG A 166 4.08 4.82 12.01
CA ARG A 166 4.54 3.60 12.70
C ARG A 166 3.43 2.96 13.51
N TYR A 167 2.55 3.73 14.13
CA TYR A 167 1.40 3.20 14.87
C TYR A 167 0.40 2.50 13.93
N THR A 168 0.16 3.09 12.76
CA THR A 168 -0.66 2.46 11.71
C THR A 168 -0.07 1.12 11.28
N ALA A 169 1.24 1.07 11.00
CA ALA A 169 1.94 -0.17 10.67
C ALA A 169 1.91 -1.19 11.83
N TYR A 170 2.11 -0.74 13.07
CA TYR A 170 2.05 -1.57 14.26
C TYR A 170 0.70 -2.26 14.43
N ARG A 171 -0.41 -1.53 14.28
CA ARG A 171 -1.76 -2.10 14.37
C ARG A 171 -2.11 -2.98 13.18
N SER A 172 -1.66 -2.63 11.98
CA SER A 172 -1.78 -3.50 10.80
C SER A 172 -1.03 -4.84 10.99
N ALA A 173 0.17 -4.81 11.59
CA ALA A 173 0.90 -6.02 11.96
C ALA A 173 0.19 -6.83 13.05
N ALA A 174 -0.38 -6.17 14.07
CA ALA A 174 -1.18 -6.85 15.09
C ALA A 174 -2.41 -7.58 14.50
N LEU A 175 -3.07 -6.99 13.50
CA LEU A 175 -4.14 -7.64 12.73
C LEU A 175 -3.63 -8.87 11.96
N SER A 176 -2.46 -8.78 11.32
CA SER A 176 -1.82 -9.94 10.69
C SER A 176 -1.54 -11.07 11.70
N PHE A 177 -0.97 -10.75 12.86
CA PHE A 177 -0.61 -11.75 13.88
C PHE A 177 -1.83 -12.38 14.55
N ALA A 178 -2.90 -11.62 14.82
CA ALA A 178 -4.14 -12.18 15.36
C ALA A 178 -4.77 -13.21 14.41
N PHE A 179 -4.73 -12.94 13.11
CA PHE A 179 -5.18 -13.91 12.11
C PHE A 179 -4.24 -15.09 11.99
N ARG A 180 -2.92 -14.88 12.06
CA ARG A 180 -1.91 -15.94 12.07
C ARG A 180 -2.12 -16.92 13.23
N GLU A 181 -2.42 -16.40 14.43
CA GLU A 181 -2.71 -17.23 15.61
C GLU A 181 -3.88 -18.19 15.37
N VAL A 182 -4.92 -17.73 14.68
CA VAL A 182 -6.13 -18.52 14.43
C VAL A 182 -5.98 -19.42 13.21
N PHE A 183 -5.42 -18.91 12.11
CA PHE A 183 -5.35 -19.61 10.82
C PHE A 183 -4.12 -20.51 10.68
N GLY A 184 -3.02 -20.17 11.33
CA GLY A 184 -1.70 -20.80 11.18
C GLY A 184 -0.88 -20.20 10.04
N ASP A 185 0.44 -20.39 10.09
CA ASP A 185 1.39 -19.79 9.14
C ASP A 185 1.12 -20.20 7.69
N ASP A 186 0.77 -21.47 7.43
CA ASP A 186 0.51 -22.00 6.08
C ASP A 186 -0.62 -21.26 5.34
N ALA A 187 -1.56 -20.68 6.11
CA ALA A 187 -2.69 -19.91 5.57
C ALA A 187 -2.35 -18.44 5.32
N MET A 188 -1.26 -17.93 5.89
CA MET A 188 -0.85 -16.54 5.74
C MET A 188 -0.22 -16.32 4.36
N MET A 189 -0.49 -15.17 3.77
CA MET A 189 -0.12 -14.75 2.41
C MET A 189 -0.74 -15.58 1.27
N THR A 190 -1.33 -16.73 1.56
CA THR A 190 -2.05 -17.58 0.61
C THR A 190 -3.54 -17.27 0.66
N ARG A 191 -4.18 -17.59 1.79
CA ARG A 191 -5.61 -17.37 2.07
C ARG A 191 -5.84 -16.05 2.82
N VAL A 192 -5.09 -15.81 3.88
CA VAL A 192 -5.14 -14.56 4.65
C VAL A 192 -4.10 -13.60 4.11
N ARG A 193 -4.53 -12.42 3.67
CA ARG A 193 -3.73 -11.44 2.93
C ARG A 193 -3.82 -10.07 3.61
N PRO A 194 -3.08 -9.85 4.70
CA PRO A 194 -2.96 -8.53 5.34
C PRO A 194 -2.34 -7.51 4.39
N ILE A 195 -2.91 -6.32 4.36
CA ILE A 195 -2.50 -5.21 3.50
C ILE A 195 -2.01 -4.06 4.37
N LEU A 196 -0.81 -3.57 4.06
CA LEU A 196 -0.33 -2.31 4.60
C LEU A 196 -0.81 -1.17 3.69
N ALA A 197 -1.98 -0.62 4.01
CA ALA A 197 -2.53 0.54 3.31
C ALA A 197 -1.69 1.79 3.60
N SER A 198 -1.42 2.58 2.56
CA SER A 198 -0.65 3.82 2.65
C SER A 198 -1.37 4.97 1.94
N TRP A 199 -0.81 6.16 2.00
CA TRP A 199 -1.14 7.20 1.04
C TRP A 199 -0.39 6.90 -0.27
N ALA A 200 -1.04 7.14 -1.41
CA ALA A 200 -0.46 6.91 -2.74
C ALA A 200 0.88 7.63 -2.92
N SER A 201 1.79 6.97 -3.65
CA SER A 201 3.13 7.48 -3.93
C SER A 201 3.97 7.75 -2.69
N ASP A 202 3.80 6.94 -1.63
CA ASP A 202 4.44 7.16 -0.33
C ASP A 202 4.15 8.56 0.26
N GLY A 203 2.94 9.08 0.04
CA GLY A 203 2.50 10.36 0.59
C GLY A 203 2.70 10.42 2.11
N GLY A 204 3.34 11.47 2.60
CA GLY A 204 3.67 11.63 4.03
C GLY A 204 4.64 10.58 4.60
N GLY A 205 5.33 9.80 3.74
CA GLY A 205 6.21 8.71 4.19
C GLY A 205 5.44 7.51 4.76
N THR A 206 4.14 7.39 4.45
CA THR A 206 3.24 6.38 5.02
C THR A 206 3.62 4.95 4.64
N LEU A 207 4.25 4.75 3.49
CA LEU A 207 4.69 3.43 3.03
C LEU A 207 6.13 3.16 3.45
N SER A 208 7.05 4.07 3.11
CA SER A 208 8.48 3.93 3.37
C SER A 208 8.79 3.94 4.87
N GLY A 209 8.12 4.82 5.62
CA GLY A 209 8.28 4.92 7.06
C GLY A 209 7.79 3.65 7.77
N ALA A 210 6.64 3.14 7.38
CA ALA A 210 6.08 1.90 7.90
C ALA A 210 7.00 0.70 7.61
N LEU A 211 7.43 0.53 6.36
CA LEU A 211 8.23 -0.63 5.94
C LEU A 211 9.64 -0.63 6.54
N ARG A 212 10.31 0.53 6.57
CA ARG A 212 11.62 0.65 7.25
C ARG A 212 11.51 0.34 8.73
N TRP A 213 10.36 0.60 9.35
CA TRP A 213 10.17 0.42 10.79
C TRP A 213 9.99 -1.05 11.07
N ALA A 214 9.13 -1.70 10.29
CA ALA A 214 8.89 -3.12 10.38
C ALA A 214 10.18 -3.94 10.12
N ASP A 215 10.94 -3.59 9.08
CA ASP A 215 12.22 -4.25 8.74
C ASP A 215 13.27 -4.15 9.85
N GLY A 216 13.24 -3.07 10.65
CA GLY A 216 14.15 -2.88 11.78
C GLY A 216 13.63 -3.45 13.10
N TYR A 217 12.33 -3.35 13.36
CA TYR A 217 11.72 -3.71 14.64
C TYR A 217 11.41 -5.20 14.75
N PHE A 218 10.93 -5.83 13.68
CA PHE A 218 10.55 -7.25 13.68
C PHE A 218 11.69 -8.21 13.32
N ALA A 219 12.80 -7.70 12.78
CA ALA A 219 13.96 -8.54 12.49
C ALA A 219 14.64 -9.05 13.79
N PRO A 220 15.18 -10.28 13.80
CA PRO A 220 15.21 -11.24 12.70
C PRO A 220 13.97 -12.16 12.63
N ASP A 221 13.00 -11.98 13.52
CA ASP A 221 11.87 -12.91 13.70
C ASP A 221 10.89 -12.87 12.53
N TYR A 222 10.68 -11.69 11.94
CA TYR A 222 9.89 -11.52 10.73
C TYR A 222 10.52 -10.49 9.78
N VAL A 223 10.35 -10.71 8.48
CA VAL A 223 10.53 -9.70 7.44
C VAL A 223 9.16 -9.19 6.93
N PRO A 224 9.07 -7.99 6.32
CA PRO A 224 7.77 -7.40 6.00
C PRO A 224 6.85 -8.25 5.11
N HIS A 225 7.35 -9.03 4.15
CA HIS A 225 6.51 -9.91 3.32
C HIS A 225 5.97 -11.15 4.04
N GLU A 226 6.48 -11.45 5.24
CA GLU A 226 5.87 -12.45 6.12
C GLU A 226 4.74 -11.83 6.93
N ILE A 227 4.74 -10.51 7.16
CA ILE A 227 3.70 -9.80 7.91
C ILE A 227 2.55 -9.40 6.99
N TRP A 228 2.83 -8.90 5.79
CA TRP A 228 1.83 -8.42 4.83
C TRP A 228 1.96 -9.11 3.48
N TYR A 229 0.81 -9.33 2.83
CA TYR A 229 0.75 -9.88 1.47
C TYR A 229 1.12 -8.81 0.45
N GLY A 230 0.63 -7.59 0.70
CA GLY A 230 0.88 -6.46 -0.17
C GLY A 230 0.72 -5.13 0.56
N ALA A 231 1.07 -4.07 -0.15
CA ALA A 231 0.97 -2.71 0.35
C ALA A 231 0.75 -1.73 -0.82
N GLY A 232 0.33 -0.51 -0.49
CA GLY A 232 0.20 0.57 -1.47
C GLY A 232 -0.95 1.52 -1.14
N GLY A 233 -1.01 2.61 -1.91
CA GLY A 233 -2.01 3.64 -1.74
C GLY A 233 -3.29 3.47 -2.54
N ALA A 234 -4.25 4.37 -2.31
CA ALA A 234 -5.42 4.53 -3.16
C ALA A 234 -5.01 4.92 -4.59
N ALA A 235 -5.37 4.11 -5.58
CA ALA A 235 -4.99 4.25 -6.99
C ALA A 235 -6.13 4.88 -7.80
N TYR A 236 -6.57 6.06 -7.35
CA TYR A 236 -7.48 6.91 -8.11
C TYR A 236 -6.75 7.59 -9.27
N TYR A 237 -7.44 7.73 -10.40
CA TYR A 237 -6.90 8.45 -11.56
C TYR A 237 -7.92 9.39 -12.15
N ASP A 238 -7.42 10.49 -12.72
CA ASP A 238 -8.23 11.51 -13.36
C ASP A 238 -7.58 11.97 -14.67
N SER A 239 -8.27 12.84 -15.38
CA SER A 239 -7.83 13.47 -16.61
C SER A 239 -6.82 14.60 -16.35
N ALA A 240 -6.10 15.00 -17.40
CA ALA A 240 -5.33 16.25 -17.44
C ALA A 240 -6.20 17.48 -17.76
N SER A 241 -7.49 17.28 -18.00
CA SER A 241 -8.49 18.32 -18.29
C SER A 241 -9.76 18.04 -17.49
N ASP A 242 -10.29 19.04 -16.78
CA ASP A 242 -11.43 18.86 -15.89
C ASP A 242 -12.74 18.54 -16.63
N PRO A 243 -13.63 17.72 -16.05
CA PRO A 243 -14.95 17.45 -16.61
C PRO A 243 -15.92 18.59 -16.26
N SER A 244 -15.66 19.80 -16.75
CA SER A 244 -16.34 21.02 -16.27
C SER A 244 -17.71 21.31 -16.90
N SER A 245 -18.08 20.61 -17.98
CA SER A 245 -19.38 20.79 -18.64
C SER A 245 -19.73 19.61 -19.55
N ALA A 246 -20.96 19.57 -20.07
CA ALA A 246 -21.38 18.59 -21.07
C ALA A 246 -21.02 18.99 -22.52
N ASP A 247 -20.22 20.05 -22.73
CA ASP A 247 -19.80 20.46 -24.07
C ASP A 247 -18.90 19.40 -24.73
N ALA A 248 -19.18 19.09 -26.00
CA ALA A 248 -18.50 18.00 -26.71
C ALA A 248 -16.98 18.16 -26.79
N ALA A 249 -16.46 19.39 -26.87
CA ALA A 249 -15.02 19.65 -26.88
C ALA A 249 -14.40 19.41 -25.50
N VAL A 250 -15.08 19.81 -24.42
CA VAL A 250 -14.64 19.58 -23.04
C VAL A 250 -14.65 18.07 -22.72
N VAL A 251 -15.71 17.37 -23.10
CA VAL A 251 -15.80 15.90 -22.92
C VAL A 251 -14.67 15.20 -23.69
N SER A 252 -14.40 15.63 -24.93
CA SER A 252 -13.33 15.03 -25.73
C SER A 252 -11.94 15.31 -25.17
N ALA A 253 -11.67 16.51 -24.65
CA ALA A 253 -10.43 16.84 -23.96
C ALA A 253 -10.24 16.00 -22.69
N TYR A 254 -11.30 15.80 -21.90
CA TYR A 254 -11.28 14.94 -20.72
C TYR A 254 -10.84 13.51 -21.05
N PHE A 255 -11.48 12.87 -22.03
CA PHE A 255 -11.14 11.49 -22.39
C PHE A 255 -9.76 11.34 -23.03
N ALA A 256 -9.28 12.36 -23.75
CA ALA A 256 -7.92 12.38 -24.27
C ALA A 256 -6.86 12.43 -23.15
N GLY A 257 -7.19 13.04 -22.00
CA GLY A 257 -6.29 13.23 -20.86
C GLY A 257 -6.36 12.19 -19.75
N LEU A 258 -7.33 11.26 -19.76
CA LEU A 258 -7.58 10.29 -18.67
C LEU A 258 -7.00 8.90 -18.98
N PRO A 259 -6.17 8.22 -18.18
CA PRO A 259 -5.53 8.71 -16.98
C PRO A 259 -4.40 9.68 -17.34
N ASN A 260 -4.21 10.69 -16.50
CA ASN A 260 -3.10 11.60 -16.62
C ASN A 260 -1.78 10.94 -16.17
N SER A 261 -0.65 11.59 -16.46
CA SER A 261 0.68 11.05 -16.18
C SER A 261 1.01 10.87 -14.69
N SER A 262 0.24 11.46 -13.77
CA SER A 262 0.46 11.27 -12.34
C SER A 262 0.15 9.84 -11.91
N PHE A 263 -0.81 9.17 -12.54
CA PHE A 263 -1.19 7.81 -12.18
C PHE A 263 -0.02 6.83 -12.33
N ALA A 264 0.69 6.90 -13.47
CA ALA A 264 1.89 6.10 -13.70
C ALA A 264 3.00 6.43 -12.69
N ARG A 265 3.24 7.72 -12.40
CA ARG A 265 4.26 8.13 -11.41
C ARG A 265 3.95 7.62 -10.00
N GLN A 266 2.69 7.73 -9.56
CA GLN A 266 2.27 7.26 -8.24
C GLN A 266 2.38 5.74 -8.13
N THR A 267 1.91 5.02 -9.16
CA THR A 267 2.03 3.56 -9.24
C THR A 267 3.50 3.12 -9.21
N ALA A 268 4.38 3.81 -9.93
CA ALA A 268 5.81 3.53 -9.94
C ALA A 268 6.48 3.72 -8.57
N ALA A 269 6.08 4.74 -7.80
CA ALA A 269 6.63 5.00 -6.47
C ALA A 269 6.23 3.91 -5.47
N ASP A 270 4.95 3.52 -5.41
CA ASP A 270 4.49 2.43 -4.54
C ASP A 270 5.09 1.08 -4.96
N SER A 271 5.19 0.86 -6.29
CA SER A 271 5.86 -0.28 -6.91
C SER A 271 7.32 -0.45 -6.47
N GLN A 272 8.05 0.66 -6.31
CA GLN A 272 9.44 0.66 -5.86
C GLN A 272 9.56 0.17 -4.41
N TRP A 273 8.73 0.71 -3.52
CA TRP A 273 8.75 0.34 -2.10
C TRP A 273 8.27 -1.09 -1.87
N THR A 274 7.17 -1.51 -2.50
CA THR A 274 6.65 -2.87 -2.34
C THR A 274 7.66 -3.94 -2.76
N ARG A 275 8.32 -3.76 -3.91
CA ARG A 275 9.37 -4.67 -4.39
C ARG A 275 10.56 -4.77 -3.44
N LEU A 276 11.02 -3.66 -2.88
CA LEU A 276 12.14 -3.63 -1.93
C LEU A 276 11.90 -4.44 -0.65
N TYR A 277 10.66 -4.84 -0.40
CA TYR A 277 10.30 -5.62 0.77
C TYR A 277 9.58 -6.93 0.44
N GLY A 278 9.55 -7.32 -0.85
CA GLY A 278 8.94 -8.58 -1.30
C GLY A 278 7.41 -8.58 -1.29
N LEU A 279 6.80 -7.41 -1.20
CA LEU A 279 5.35 -7.24 -1.11
C LEU A 279 4.71 -7.15 -2.49
N LYS A 280 3.46 -7.60 -2.59
CA LYS A 280 2.61 -7.30 -3.75
C LYS A 280 2.24 -5.82 -3.77
N LEU A 281 2.22 -5.24 -4.97
CA LEU A 281 1.64 -3.90 -5.17
C LEU A 281 0.11 -4.04 -5.17
N ILE A 282 -0.52 -3.47 -4.14
CA ILE A 282 -1.95 -3.55 -3.90
C ILE A 282 -2.50 -2.14 -3.73
N SER A 283 -3.67 -1.89 -4.31
CA SER A 283 -4.44 -0.70 -4.01
C SER A 283 -5.76 -1.09 -3.35
N TYR A 284 -6.02 -0.55 -2.16
CA TYR A 284 -7.21 -0.82 -1.34
C TYR A 284 -8.46 -0.12 -1.89
N GLU A 285 -8.28 0.93 -2.69
CA GLU A 285 -9.32 1.59 -3.47
C GLU A 285 -8.74 2.33 -4.67
N GLY A 286 -9.54 2.55 -5.70
CA GLY A 286 -9.11 3.19 -6.92
C GLY A 286 -10.19 3.23 -7.98
N GLY A 287 -9.76 3.61 -9.18
CA GLY A 287 -10.65 3.80 -10.33
C GLY A 287 -10.73 5.26 -10.79
N PRO A 288 -11.60 5.53 -11.78
CA PRO A 288 -11.75 6.88 -12.33
C PRO A 288 -12.39 7.80 -11.28
N SER A 289 -11.75 8.93 -11.00
CA SER A 289 -12.16 9.96 -10.03
C SER A 289 -12.86 11.12 -10.75
N ILE A 290 -13.96 10.85 -11.46
CA ILE A 290 -14.58 11.83 -12.37
C ILE A 290 -15.12 13.03 -11.59
N GLY A 291 -14.50 14.19 -11.77
CA GLY A 291 -14.86 15.39 -11.01
C GLY A 291 -14.53 15.28 -9.52
N GLY A 292 -13.69 14.30 -9.16
CA GLY A 292 -13.06 14.15 -7.86
C GLY A 292 -11.69 14.81 -7.83
N THR A 293 -10.82 14.35 -6.94
CA THR A 293 -9.40 14.72 -6.92
C THR A 293 -8.52 13.50 -7.14
N ALA A 294 -7.25 13.73 -7.52
CA ALA A 294 -6.24 12.69 -7.64
C ALA A 294 -5.91 11.98 -6.31
N THR A 295 -6.33 12.55 -5.17
CA THR A 295 -6.11 12.02 -3.82
C THR A 295 -7.40 11.47 -3.19
N GLY A 296 -8.42 11.13 -3.98
CA GLY A 296 -9.66 10.52 -3.45
C GLY A 296 -10.65 11.49 -2.80
N GLY A 297 -10.67 12.78 -3.19
CA GLY A 297 -11.67 13.75 -2.74
C GLY A 297 -12.85 13.93 -3.70
N ILE A 298 -13.98 14.47 -3.19
CA ILE A 298 -15.11 14.93 -4.02
C ILE A 298 -14.83 16.37 -4.48
N GLY A 299 -14.77 16.59 -5.80
CA GLY A 299 -14.50 17.89 -6.40
C GLY A 299 -15.76 18.62 -6.87
N ALA A 300 -15.57 19.84 -7.39
CA ALA A 300 -16.66 20.73 -7.81
C ALA A 300 -17.50 20.18 -8.98
N ASN A 301 -16.94 19.25 -9.75
CA ASN A 301 -17.57 18.68 -10.95
C ASN A 301 -18.13 17.26 -10.72
N ALA A 302 -18.19 16.78 -9.47
CA ALA A 302 -18.66 15.42 -9.16
C ALA A 302 -20.12 15.16 -9.62
N SER A 303 -20.94 16.21 -9.78
CA SER A 303 -22.29 16.10 -10.35
C SER A 303 -22.31 15.64 -11.81
N LEU A 304 -21.21 15.76 -12.55
CA LEU A 304 -21.07 15.32 -13.94
C LEU A 304 -20.52 13.88 -14.03
N ALA A 305 -20.23 13.23 -12.91
CA ALA A 305 -19.62 11.90 -12.90
C ALA A 305 -20.46 10.84 -13.60
N GLU A 306 -21.79 10.89 -13.47
CA GLU A 306 -22.69 9.95 -14.15
C GLU A 306 -22.70 10.17 -15.67
N PHE A 307 -22.74 11.44 -16.13
CA PHE A 307 -22.74 11.79 -17.55
C PHE A 307 -21.45 11.31 -18.25
N TYR A 308 -20.29 11.62 -17.66
CA TYR A 308 -19.00 11.16 -18.18
C TYR A 308 -18.81 9.65 -17.99
N GLY A 309 -19.28 9.08 -16.89
CA GLY A 309 -19.20 7.64 -16.62
C GLY A 309 -20.00 6.79 -17.60
N ALA A 310 -21.04 7.35 -18.22
CA ALA A 310 -21.86 6.71 -19.24
C ALA A 310 -21.28 6.82 -20.67
N ASP A 311 -20.27 7.67 -20.90
CA ASP A 311 -19.65 7.81 -22.22
C ASP A 311 -18.90 6.52 -22.61
N PRO A 312 -19.09 5.98 -23.83
CA PRO A 312 -18.46 4.74 -24.27
C PRO A 312 -16.93 4.72 -24.14
N ARG A 313 -16.27 5.89 -24.25
CA ARG A 313 -14.81 6.01 -24.10
C ARG A 313 -14.32 5.64 -22.70
N MET A 314 -15.16 5.72 -21.67
CA MET A 314 -14.80 5.39 -20.29
C MET A 314 -14.27 3.96 -20.16
N LYS A 315 -14.87 3.01 -20.89
CA LYS A 315 -14.42 1.61 -20.89
C LYS A 315 -12.94 1.50 -21.29
N ASP A 316 -12.59 2.08 -22.43
CA ASP A 316 -11.23 2.01 -22.96
C ASP A 316 -10.23 2.76 -22.07
N ARG A 317 -10.64 3.86 -21.43
CA ARG A 317 -9.74 4.60 -20.52
C ARG A 317 -9.51 3.87 -19.21
N MET A 318 -10.49 3.13 -18.70
CA MET A 318 -10.30 2.24 -17.54
C MET A 318 -9.37 1.06 -17.87
N ILE A 319 -9.50 0.47 -19.06
CA ILE A 319 -8.59 -0.56 -19.55
C ILE A 319 -7.16 0.00 -19.63
N ALA A 320 -6.97 1.18 -20.22
CA ALA A 320 -5.65 1.82 -20.30
C ALA A 320 -5.03 2.08 -18.91
N ALA A 321 -5.83 2.52 -17.93
CA ALA A 321 -5.35 2.66 -16.56
C ALA A 321 -4.96 1.32 -15.94
N HIS A 322 -5.75 0.25 -16.15
CA HIS A 322 -5.39 -1.07 -15.65
C HIS A 322 -4.09 -1.60 -16.26
N GLN A 323 -3.85 -1.36 -17.55
CA GLN A 323 -2.59 -1.71 -18.21
C GLN A 323 -1.39 -0.98 -17.59
N ILE A 324 -1.55 0.29 -17.21
CA ILE A 324 -0.51 1.03 -16.47
C ILE A 324 -0.25 0.37 -15.11
N TRP A 325 -1.31 0.00 -14.37
CA TRP A 325 -1.17 -0.71 -13.09
C TRP A 325 -0.39 -2.03 -13.24
N ASP A 326 -0.80 -2.86 -14.20
CA ASP A 326 -0.14 -4.14 -14.51
C ASP A 326 1.31 -3.95 -14.95
N SER A 327 1.60 -2.87 -15.70
CA SER A 327 2.95 -2.57 -16.19
C SER A 327 3.97 -2.33 -15.06
N TYR A 328 3.48 -1.90 -13.89
CA TYR A 328 4.25 -1.74 -12.67
C TYR A 328 4.17 -2.95 -11.75
N GLY A 329 3.71 -4.10 -12.26
CA GLY A 329 3.52 -5.36 -11.54
C GLY A 329 2.52 -5.26 -10.41
N GLY A 330 1.46 -4.49 -10.63
CA GLY A 330 0.28 -4.48 -9.76
C GLY A 330 -0.33 -5.87 -9.63
N ASP A 331 -0.76 -6.23 -8.43
CA ASP A 331 -1.40 -7.53 -8.13
C ASP A 331 -2.92 -7.36 -8.04
N THR A 332 -3.40 -6.38 -7.27
CA THR A 332 -4.83 -6.09 -7.11
C THR A 332 -5.07 -4.59 -7.12
N LEU A 333 -5.95 -4.13 -8.01
CA LEU A 333 -6.52 -2.79 -8.01
C LEU A 333 -7.99 -2.87 -7.62
N VAL A 334 -8.33 -2.46 -6.39
CA VAL A 334 -9.73 -2.45 -5.92
C VAL A 334 -10.46 -1.25 -6.50
N TYR A 335 -11.45 -1.48 -7.35
CA TYR A 335 -12.36 -0.41 -7.77
C TYR A 335 -13.41 -0.16 -6.67
N TYR A 336 -13.39 1.03 -6.08
CA TYR A 336 -13.90 1.28 -4.72
C TYR A 336 -15.40 0.99 -4.51
N THR A 337 -16.28 1.54 -5.36
CA THR A 337 -17.74 1.44 -5.11
C THR A 337 -18.54 0.95 -6.30
N LEU A 338 -19.27 -0.16 -6.09
CA LEU A 338 -20.26 -0.66 -7.04
C LEU A 338 -21.49 0.26 -7.12
N GLY A 339 -21.90 0.87 -6.00
CA GLY A 339 -23.05 1.75 -5.89
C GLY A 339 -22.69 3.25 -5.92
N GLY A 340 -23.71 4.09 -6.16
CA GLY A 340 -23.58 5.56 -6.25
C GLY A 340 -23.14 6.04 -7.64
N THR A 341 -23.09 7.36 -7.82
CA THR A 341 -22.84 8.00 -9.14
C THR A 341 -21.54 8.78 -9.25
N GLY A 342 -20.96 9.25 -8.15
CA GLY A 342 -19.76 10.06 -8.27
C GLY A 342 -18.95 10.23 -6.98
N PRO A 343 -17.66 10.57 -7.11
CA PRO A 343 -16.89 10.53 -8.36
C PRO A 343 -16.48 9.10 -8.77
N TRP A 344 -16.57 8.13 -7.85
CA TRP A 344 -16.05 6.76 -8.03
C TRP A 344 -17.09 5.72 -8.44
N GLY A 345 -18.38 6.00 -8.22
CA GLY A 345 -19.47 5.05 -8.36
C GLY A 345 -19.61 4.41 -9.75
N PHE A 346 -20.04 3.15 -9.75
CA PHE A 346 -20.34 2.35 -10.95
C PHE A 346 -21.84 2.26 -11.24
N GLY A 347 -22.67 2.85 -10.38
CA GLY A 347 -24.12 2.84 -10.46
C GLY A 347 -24.71 4.07 -11.16
N SER A 348 -26.03 4.22 -11.03
CA SER A 348 -26.81 5.36 -11.54
C SER A 348 -27.67 5.94 -10.42
N SER A 349 -27.89 7.25 -10.43
CA SER A 349 -28.68 7.96 -9.40
C SER A 349 -30.18 7.80 -9.61
N THR A 350 -30.57 7.38 -10.81
CA THR A 350 -31.96 7.25 -11.24
C THR A 350 -32.41 5.80 -11.37
N ALA A 351 -31.49 4.84 -11.31
CA ALA A 351 -31.82 3.43 -11.42
C ALA A 351 -32.46 2.90 -10.13
N THR A 352 -33.59 2.20 -10.27
CA THR A 352 -34.31 1.57 -9.15
C THR A 352 -33.59 0.33 -8.61
N ALA A 353 -32.66 -0.23 -9.39
CA ALA A 353 -31.76 -1.31 -8.99
C ALA A 353 -30.35 -0.99 -9.50
N SER A 354 -29.31 -1.57 -8.89
CA SER A 354 -27.93 -1.40 -9.35
C SER A 354 -27.81 -1.84 -10.81
N PRO A 355 -27.44 -0.94 -11.75
CA PRO A 355 -27.23 -1.32 -13.12
C PRO A 355 -26.07 -2.32 -13.21
N THR A 356 -26.20 -3.33 -14.07
CA THR A 356 -25.24 -4.44 -14.18
C THR A 356 -24.37 -4.35 -15.44
N ASP A 357 -24.61 -3.35 -16.28
CA ASP A 357 -24.05 -3.22 -17.63
C ASP A 357 -23.48 -1.82 -17.92
N THR A 358 -23.20 -1.01 -16.90
CA THR A 358 -22.59 0.32 -17.07
C THR A 358 -21.24 0.22 -17.78
N MET A 359 -20.79 1.30 -18.44
CA MET A 359 -19.49 1.30 -19.14
C MET A 359 -18.34 0.91 -18.21
N LYS A 360 -18.40 1.31 -16.93
CA LYS A 360 -17.42 0.93 -15.93
C LYS A 360 -17.48 -0.57 -15.59
N LEU A 361 -18.66 -1.18 -15.48
CA LEU A 361 -18.80 -2.63 -15.27
C LEU A 361 -18.35 -3.44 -16.49
N GLN A 362 -18.67 -2.99 -17.70
CA GLN A 362 -18.14 -3.59 -18.94
C GLN A 362 -16.61 -3.51 -19.02
N ALA A 363 -16.00 -2.47 -18.44
CA ALA A 363 -14.55 -2.38 -18.30
C ALA A 363 -14.00 -3.43 -17.33
N ILE A 364 -14.67 -3.67 -16.20
CA ILE A 364 -14.29 -4.73 -15.24
C ILE A 364 -14.36 -6.11 -15.90
N ASP A 365 -15.42 -6.39 -16.66
CA ASP A 365 -15.54 -7.66 -17.38
C ASP A 365 -14.43 -7.83 -18.42
N ALA A 366 -14.09 -6.76 -19.15
CA ALA A 366 -12.96 -6.77 -20.08
C ALA A 366 -11.63 -7.02 -19.35
N ILE A 367 -11.36 -6.29 -18.27
CA ILE A 367 -10.15 -6.40 -17.44
C ILE A 367 -9.98 -7.82 -16.90
N ARG A 368 -11.05 -8.45 -16.40
CA ARG A 368 -11.02 -9.85 -15.92
C ARG A 368 -10.59 -10.86 -16.99
N GLY A 369 -10.84 -10.56 -18.26
CA GLY A 369 -10.46 -11.40 -19.40
C GLY A 369 -9.14 -10.99 -20.06
N MET A 370 -8.49 -9.91 -19.60
CA MET A 370 -7.25 -9.45 -20.22
C MET A 370 -6.09 -10.41 -19.92
N PRO A 371 -5.28 -10.78 -20.93
CA PRO A 371 -3.97 -11.33 -20.66
C PRO A 371 -3.15 -10.24 -19.95
N VAL A 372 -2.37 -10.62 -18.95
CA VAL A 372 -1.44 -9.70 -18.28
C VAL A 372 -0.56 -9.06 -19.35
N THR A 373 -0.83 -7.80 -19.66
CA THR A 373 -0.12 -7.08 -20.72
C THR A 373 1.26 -6.67 -20.23
N SER A 374 2.26 -6.84 -21.10
CA SER A 374 3.51 -6.13 -20.94
C SER A 374 3.31 -4.67 -21.43
N VAL A 375 3.67 -3.69 -20.60
CA VAL A 375 4.65 -2.61 -20.91
C VAL A 375 4.39 -1.30 -20.15
N ALA A 376 5.44 -0.82 -19.45
CA ALA A 376 6.10 0.51 -19.51
C ALA A 376 6.73 0.89 -18.14
N ASP A 377 8.02 0.60 -17.92
CA ASP A 377 9.09 1.61 -18.01
C ASP A 377 8.99 2.79 -17.01
N ALA A 378 9.21 2.51 -15.71
CA ALA A 378 9.84 3.52 -14.82
C ALA A 378 11.27 3.13 -14.44
N GLY A 379 11.77 1.99 -14.93
CA GLY A 379 13.10 1.50 -14.61
C GLY A 379 14.09 1.70 -15.74
N THR A 380 15.37 1.84 -15.41
CA THR A 380 16.43 1.75 -16.42
C THR A 380 16.47 0.33 -16.99
N THR A 381 16.22 0.20 -18.29
CA THR A 381 16.35 -1.09 -18.98
C THR A 381 17.82 -1.49 -19.02
N LEU A 382 18.14 -2.65 -18.44
CA LEU A 382 19.49 -3.20 -18.44
C LEU A 382 19.77 -3.86 -19.79
N ALA A 383 20.93 -3.56 -20.35
CA ALA A 383 21.41 -4.22 -21.56
C ALA A 383 21.61 -5.72 -21.30
N ALA A 384 21.32 -6.54 -22.32
CA ALA A 384 21.56 -7.98 -22.27
C ALA A 384 23.06 -8.34 -22.28
N THR A 385 23.92 -7.41 -22.72
CA THR A 385 25.38 -7.54 -22.75
C THR A 385 26.04 -6.22 -22.40
N GLY A 386 27.20 -6.27 -21.76
CA GLY A 386 27.96 -5.08 -21.37
C GLY A 386 27.37 -4.37 -20.17
N THR A 387 28.05 -3.33 -19.71
CA THR A 387 27.69 -2.63 -18.47
C THR A 387 26.65 -1.54 -18.73
N THR A 388 25.54 -1.59 -18.00
CA THR A 388 24.59 -0.49 -17.90
C THR A 388 24.97 0.39 -16.71
N SER A 389 25.35 1.65 -16.95
CA SER A 389 25.66 2.61 -15.90
C SER A 389 24.47 3.53 -15.64
N ILE A 390 24.06 3.63 -14.38
CA ILE A 390 22.95 4.47 -13.93
C ILE A 390 23.53 5.64 -13.12
N PRO A 391 23.55 6.86 -13.66
CA PRO A 391 24.05 8.03 -12.94
C PRO A 391 23.18 8.37 -11.73
N THR A 392 23.81 8.62 -10.59
CA THR A 392 23.16 8.98 -9.31
C THR A 392 23.01 10.50 -9.16
N VAL A 393 22.24 11.09 -10.08
CA VAL A 393 21.95 12.53 -10.12
C VAL A 393 20.45 12.77 -9.95
N THR A 394 20.09 13.93 -9.40
CA THR A 394 18.71 14.34 -9.08
C THR A 394 17.84 14.55 -10.32
N SER A 395 18.45 14.70 -11.50
CA SER A 395 17.73 14.77 -12.78
C SER A 395 17.36 13.40 -13.34
N ASN A 396 17.88 12.30 -12.77
CA ASN A 396 17.56 10.96 -13.21
C ASN A 396 16.25 10.48 -12.55
N ALA A 397 15.18 10.37 -13.34
CA ALA A 397 13.86 9.95 -12.86
C ALA A 397 13.81 8.51 -12.32
N ALA A 398 14.80 7.67 -12.63
CA ALA A 398 14.90 6.30 -12.10
C ALA A 398 15.61 6.22 -10.74
N VAL A 399 16.08 7.34 -10.19
CA VAL A 399 16.81 7.41 -8.92
C VAL A 399 16.03 8.27 -7.93
N SER A 400 15.79 7.74 -6.74
CA SER A 400 15.23 8.46 -5.61
C SER A 400 16.13 8.32 -4.38
N ALA A 401 16.08 9.31 -3.49
CA ALA A 401 16.84 9.28 -2.23
C ALA A 401 15.88 9.27 -1.05
N ALA A 402 16.28 8.58 0.03
CA ALA A 402 15.51 8.53 1.27
C ALA A 402 16.43 8.56 2.49
N GLY A 403 15.92 9.06 3.61
CA GLY A 403 16.69 9.21 4.86
C GLY A 403 17.70 10.35 4.79
N ALA A 404 18.87 10.16 5.40
CA ALA A 404 19.87 11.21 5.54
C ALA A 404 20.76 11.35 4.29
N TYR A 405 20.53 12.40 3.50
CA TYR A 405 21.37 12.73 2.33
C TYR A 405 21.50 14.26 2.14
N TRP A 406 22.44 14.66 1.29
CA TRP A 406 22.56 16.02 0.77
C TRP A 406 22.69 16.00 -0.75
N THR A 407 22.29 17.07 -1.40
CA THR A 407 22.51 17.28 -2.84
C THR A 407 23.62 18.30 -3.04
N GLY A 408 24.69 17.91 -3.76
CA GLY A 408 25.78 18.82 -4.07
C GLY A 408 25.49 19.73 -5.27
N THR A 409 26.32 20.75 -5.46
CA THR A 409 26.32 21.58 -6.68
C THR A 409 26.58 20.70 -7.90
N GLY A 410 25.65 20.71 -8.87
CA GLY A 410 25.65 19.78 -10.01
C GLY A 410 24.67 18.60 -9.88
N GLY A 411 23.93 18.51 -8.76
CA GLY A 411 22.79 17.61 -8.63
C GLY A 411 23.14 16.16 -8.30
N PHE A 412 24.30 15.86 -7.73
CA PHE A 412 24.62 14.50 -7.26
C PHE A 412 24.13 14.25 -5.82
N TYR A 413 23.88 12.99 -5.48
CA TYR A 413 23.52 12.58 -4.13
C TYR A 413 24.73 12.19 -3.28
N SER A 414 24.76 12.69 -2.04
CA SER A 414 25.75 12.34 -1.01
C SER A 414 25.03 11.70 0.18
N LEU A 415 25.29 10.41 0.43
CA LEU A 415 24.67 9.65 1.51
C LEU A 415 25.45 9.80 2.81
N ARG A 416 24.74 9.92 3.94
CA ARG A 416 25.36 10.01 5.26
C ARG A 416 24.80 8.97 6.22
N TYR A 417 25.66 8.53 7.14
CA TYR A 417 25.21 7.78 8.30
C TYR A 417 24.78 8.76 9.40
N ALA A 418 23.52 8.74 9.79
CA ALA A 418 22.98 9.67 10.80
C ALA A 418 23.17 9.17 12.25
N ALA A 419 24.40 8.75 12.63
CA ALA A 419 24.70 8.22 13.98
C ALA A 419 24.39 9.24 15.09
N ALA A 420 24.64 10.53 14.82
CA ALA A 420 24.65 11.58 15.84
C ALA A 420 23.27 11.88 16.45
N ILE A 421 22.20 11.30 15.90
CA ILE A 421 20.82 11.37 16.43
C ILE A 421 20.34 9.98 16.91
N GLY A 422 21.23 8.97 16.90
CA GLY A 422 21.00 7.67 17.52
C GLY A 422 20.27 6.60 16.69
N ASN A 423 20.31 6.54 15.35
CA ASN A 423 19.59 5.44 14.65
C ASN A 423 20.02 5.04 13.22
N ALA A 424 20.05 3.72 12.96
CA ALA A 424 20.20 3.06 11.65
C ALA A 424 18.99 3.22 10.71
N TYR A 425 17.81 3.50 11.26
CA TYR A 425 16.58 3.70 10.48
C TYR A 425 16.65 4.89 9.52
N ASN A 426 17.36 5.96 9.89
CA ASN A 426 17.40 7.21 9.15
C ASN A 426 18.66 7.38 8.29
N THR A 427 19.40 6.30 8.05
CA THR A 427 20.61 6.39 7.22
C THR A 427 20.26 6.68 5.76
N GLY A 428 21.15 7.41 5.11
CA GLY A 428 21.02 7.78 3.71
C GLY A 428 20.93 6.56 2.82
N SER A 429 19.96 6.60 1.91
CA SER A 429 19.78 5.57 0.90
C SER A 429 19.47 6.15 -0.47
N LEU A 430 19.92 5.46 -1.51
CA LEU A 430 19.46 5.63 -2.88
C LEU A 430 18.66 4.40 -3.31
N LEU A 431 17.57 4.64 -4.01
CA LEU A 431 16.70 3.64 -4.58
C LEU A 431 16.71 3.77 -6.09
N PHE A 432 16.74 2.64 -6.78
CA PHE A 432 16.75 2.53 -8.23
C PHE A 432 15.65 1.58 -8.68
N THR A 433 15.02 1.89 -9.79
CA THR A 433 14.15 0.93 -10.48
C THR A 433 14.86 0.49 -11.76
N VAL A 434 14.99 -0.81 -11.97
CA VAL A 434 15.64 -1.39 -13.15
C VAL A 434 14.74 -2.44 -13.80
N LYS A 435 14.98 -2.70 -15.09
CA LYS A 435 14.21 -3.67 -15.86
C LYS A 435 15.14 -4.62 -16.60
N THR A 436 14.87 -5.90 -16.48
CA THR A 436 15.61 -7.01 -17.09
C THR A 436 14.70 -7.79 -18.01
N ALA A 437 15.14 -8.09 -19.23
CA ALA A 437 14.33 -8.87 -20.17
C ALA A 437 14.24 -10.35 -19.77
N VAL A 438 15.34 -10.88 -19.21
CA VAL A 438 15.49 -12.27 -18.79
C VAL A 438 16.08 -12.26 -17.38
N ALA A 439 15.69 -13.23 -16.55
CA ALA A 439 16.29 -13.41 -15.24
C ALA A 439 17.77 -13.83 -15.38
N GLY A 440 18.62 -13.37 -14.48
CA GLY A 440 20.04 -13.70 -14.50
C GLY A 440 20.85 -13.03 -13.41
N ASP A 441 22.12 -13.41 -13.33
CA ASP A 441 23.08 -12.83 -12.40
C ASP A 441 23.67 -11.55 -13.00
N TYR A 442 23.83 -10.53 -12.16
CA TYR A 442 24.47 -9.27 -12.49
C TYR A 442 25.56 -8.97 -11.48
N ASP A 443 26.75 -8.62 -11.99
CA ASP A 443 27.80 -8.01 -11.20
C ASP A 443 27.47 -6.52 -11.06
N ILE A 444 27.21 -6.10 -9.82
CA ILE A 444 26.88 -4.72 -9.45
C ILE A 444 28.12 -4.06 -8.85
N THR A 445 28.56 -2.95 -9.45
CA THR A 445 29.65 -2.10 -8.91
C THR A 445 29.16 -0.68 -8.68
N LEU A 446 29.84 0.04 -7.79
CA LEU A 446 29.59 1.44 -7.51
C LEU A 446 30.75 2.27 -8.03
N THR A 447 30.46 3.34 -8.76
CA THR A 447 31.41 4.45 -8.94
C THR A 447 31.17 5.45 -7.82
N ALA A 448 32.13 5.64 -6.93
CA ALA A 448 31.95 6.44 -5.73
C ALA A 448 33.22 7.16 -5.30
N GLU A 449 33.02 8.24 -4.53
CA GLU A 449 34.03 8.90 -3.71
C GLU A 449 33.57 8.82 -2.24
N ALA A 450 34.27 8.02 -1.44
CA ALA A 450 33.97 7.76 -0.05
C ALA A 450 35.26 7.33 0.69
N PRO A 451 35.91 8.21 1.47
CA PRO A 451 37.15 7.87 2.17
C PRO A 451 37.06 6.66 3.09
N ALA A 452 35.90 6.48 3.72
CA ALA A 452 35.50 5.23 4.36
C ALA A 452 33.97 5.19 4.42
N ALA A 453 33.34 4.19 3.79
CA ALA A 453 31.91 3.97 3.92
C ALA A 453 31.54 2.49 3.69
N THR A 454 30.57 2.01 4.46
CA THR A 454 29.98 0.68 4.30
C THR A 454 28.53 0.83 3.86
N LEU A 455 28.20 0.25 2.70
CA LEU A 455 26.86 0.32 2.12
C LEU A 455 26.27 -1.08 1.96
N SER A 456 25.10 -1.30 2.53
CA SER A 456 24.29 -2.46 2.18
C SER A 456 23.69 -2.29 0.78
N LEU A 457 23.68 -3.38 0.03
CA LEU A 457 22.99 -3.54 -1.23
C LEU A 457 21.79 -4.47 -1.00
N ARG A 458 20.62 -4.01 -1.42
CA ARG A 458 19.40 -4.82 -1.46
C ARG A 458 18.85 -4.83 -2.89
N VAL A 459 18.43 -5.98 -3.37
CA VAL A 459 17.75 -6.15 -4.66
C VAL A 459 16.42 -6.85 -4.40
N ASN A 460 15.31 -6.14 -4.61
CA ASN A 460 14.00 -6.51 -4.10
C ASN A 460 14.07 -6.79 -2.59
N ASP A 461 13.64 -7.95 -2.11
CA ASP A 461 13.77 -8.38 -0.70
C ASP A 461 15.13 -9.02 -0.37
N ARG A 462 15.98 -9.29 -1.36
CA ARG A 462 17.26 -9.98 -1.17
C ARG A 462 18.34 -9.05 -0.61
N THR A 463 18.99 -9.48 0.48
CA THR A 463 20.11 -8.78 1.14
C THR A 463 21.43 -9.56 1.10
N THR A 464 21.47 -10.70 0.42
CA THR A 464 22.65 -11.54 0.24
C THR A 464 23.02 -11.68 -1.24
N THR A 465 24.30 -11.85 -1.52
CA THR A 465 24.82 -12.19 -2.85
C THR A 465 24.37 -13.59 -3.29
N THR A 466 24.57 -13.93 -4.56
CA THR A 466 24.28 -15.29 -5.06
C THR A 466 25.16 -16.37 -4.42
N ALA A 467 26.29 -15.98 -3.83
CA ALA A 467 27.15 -16.85 -3.01
C ALA A 467 26.69 -16.98 -1.53
N GLY A 468 25.58 -16.34 -1.15
CA GLY A 468 25.02 -16.38 0.21
C GLY A 468 25.68 -15.43 1.23
N ALA A 469 26.73 -14.70 0.84
CA ALA A 469 27.35 -13.69 1.71
C ALA A 469 26.46 -12.42 1.80
N PRO A 470 26.49 -11.67 2.91
CA PRO A 470 25.84 -10.35 2.99
C PRO A 470 26.25 -9.44 1.82
N ALA A 471 25.28 -8.84 1.16
CA ALA A 471 25.53 -7.95 0.03
C ALA A 471 25.93 -6.55 0.56
N VAL A 472 27.22 -6.37 0.81
CA VAL A 472 27.77 -5.14 1.41
C VAL A 472 28.98 -4.67 0.62
N PHE A 473 29.00 -3.39 0.25
CA PHE A 473 30.16 -2.71 -0.29
C PHE A 473 30.95 -2.05 0.84
N THR A 474 32.25 -2.32 0.89
CA THR A 474 33.21 -1.58 1.73
C THR A 474 34.01 -0.66 0.82
N LEU A 475 33.76 0.64 0.93
CA LEU A 475 34.42 1.68 0.14
C LEU A 475 35.53 2.33 0.97
N ALA A 476 36.70 2.49 0.35
CA ALA A 476 37.83 3.23 0.89
C ALA A 476 38.54 3.94 -0.26
N THR A 477 38.07 5.13 -0.62
CA THR A 477 38.58 5.89 -1.78
C THR A 477 39.54 6.97 -1.33
N PRO A 478 40.55 7.34 -2.13
CA PRO A 478 41.28 8.58 -1.88
C PRO A 478 40.31 9.78 -1.91
N ALA A 479 40.56 10.79 -1.10
CA ALA A 479 39.76 12.01 -1.10
C ALA A 479 39.74 12.66 -2.50
N ASN A 480 38.58 13.14 -2.94
CA ASN A 480 38.37 13.77 -4.25
C ASN A 480 38.69 12.86 -5.45
N THR A 481 38.64 11.54 -5.29
CA THR A 481 38.91 10.57 -6.36
C THR A 481 37.76 9.58 -6.50
N GLN A 482 37.17 9.52 -7.69
CA GLN A 482 36.18 8.50 -8.03
C GLN A 482 36.86 7.15 -8.23
N THR A 483 36.35 6.12 -7.58
CA THR A 483 36.82 4.74 -7.73
C THR A 483 35.65 3.81 -8.00
N VAL A 484 35.93 2.70 -8.68
CA VAL A 484 34.97 1.63 -8.91
C VAL A 484 35.16 0.56 -7.84
N SER A 485 34.09 0.19 -7.16
CA SER A 485 34.11 -0.86 -6.14
C SER A 485 34.39 -2.25 -6.73
N ALA A 486 34.75 -3.20 -5.87
CA ALA A 486 34.62 -4.62 -6.22
C ALA A 486 33.16 -4.97 -6.55
N PRO A 487 32.89 -5.93 -7.44
CA PRO A 487 31.54 -6.33 -7.79
C PRO A 487 30.89 -7.15 -6.69
N LEU A 488 29.59 -6.92 -6.48
CA LEU A 488 28.71 -7.85 -5.78
C LEU A 488 27.78 -8.52 -6.79
N ARG A 489 27.77 -9.85 -6.79
CA ARG A 489 26.91 -10.63 -7.68
C ARG A 489 25.53 -10.81 -7.08
N MET A 490 24.52 -10.33 -7.79
CA MET A 490 23.11 -10.40 -7.40
C MET A 490 22.28 -11.01 -8.53
N ALA A 491 21.36 -11.90 -8.18
CA ALA A 491 20.36 -12.38 -9.14
C ALA A 491 19.23 -11.35 -9.28
N LEU A 492 18.86 -11.01 -10.51
CA LEU A 492 17.68 -10.22 -10.84
C LEU A 492 16.66 -11.10 -11.57
N PRO A 493 15.37 -11.12 -11.16
CA PRO A 493 14.32 -11.78 -11.93
C PRO A 493 14.11 -11.06 -13.27
N ALA A 494 13.34 -11.66 -14.19
CA ALA A 494 12.85 -10.94 -15.36
C ALA A 494 11.80 -9.89 -14.94
N GLY A 495 11.74 -8.76 -15.64
CA GLY A 495 10.81 -7.67 -15.36
C GLY A 495 11.42 -6.59 -14.48
N LEU A 496 10.58 -5.92 -13.69
CA LEU A 496 10.99 -4.80 -12.83
C LEU A 496 11.60 -5.30 -11.52
N SER A 497 12.75 -4.74 -11.17
CA SER A 497 13.39 -4.90 -9.85
C SER A 497 13.69 -3.53 -9.23
N SER A 498 13.71 -3.50 -7.91
CA SER A 498 14.13 -2.32 -7.14
C SER A 498 15.44 -2.60 -6.42
N ILE A 499 16.36 -1.64 -6.47
CA ILE A 499 17.67 -1.73 -5.83
C ILE A 499 17.77 -0.64 -4.77
N ARG A 500 18.23 -0.98 -3.58
CA ARG A 500 18.54 0.00 -2.53
C ARG A 500 20.02 -0.09 -2.16
N LEU A 501 20.68 1.06 -2.16
CA LEU A 501 21.97 1.27 -1.52
C LEU A 501 21.74 2.07 -0.26
N GLN A 502 22.19 1.57 0.89
CA GLN A 502 22.00 2.26 2.17
C GLN A 502 23.29 2.21 2.97
N VAL A 503 23.71 3.36 3.50
CA VAL A 503 24.86 3.44 4.40
C VAL A 503 24.50 2.77 5.73
N ILE A 504 25.32 1.84 6.22
CA ILE A 504 25.00 1.01 7.40
C ILE A 504 25.99 1.13 8.56
N GLU A 505 27.11 1.82 8.39
CA GLU A 505 28.07 2.05 9.47
C GLU A 505 28.33 3.55 9.69
N PRO A 506 28.61 3.97 10.94
CA PRO A 506 29.09 5.31 11.24
C PRO A 506 30.38 5.59 10.47
N SER A 507 30.26 6.35 9.39
CA SER A 507 31.40 6.97 8.72
C SER A 507 31.52 8.41 9.19
N ALA A 508 32.75 8.86 9.44
CA ALA A 508 33.03 10.26 9.72
C ALA A 508 32.80 11.16 8.48
N GLN A 509 32.57 10.57 7.30
CA GLN A 509 32.50 11.24 6.02
C GLN A 509 31.38 10.69 5.15
N ASN A 510 30.84 11.50 4.26
CA ASN A 510 29.75 11.09 3.38
C ASN A 510 30.23 10.13 2.27
N ALA A 511 29.31 9.34 1.73
CA ALA A 511 29.53 8.57 0.52
C ALA A 511 28.91 9.30 -0.68
N ASN A 512 29.75 9.85 -1.56
CA ASN A 512 29.31 10.43 -2.82
C ASN A 512 29.23 9.31 -3.86
N LEU A 513 28.00 8.91 -4.19
CA LEU A 513 27.77 7.94 -5.26
C LEU A 513 27.65 8.71 -6.57
N HIS A 514 28.33 8.23 -7.62
CA HIS A 514 28.28 8.81 -8.97
C HIS A 514 27.52 7.94 -9.97
N SER A 515 27.65 6.62 -9.87
CA SER A 515 26.83 5.68 -10.63
C SER A 515 26.72 4.32 -9.96
N VAL A 516 25.64 3.61 -10.29
CA VAL A 516 25.51 2.17 -10.09
C VAL A 516 25.67 1.50 -11.44
N ASN A 517 26.59 0.55 -11.54
CA ASN A 517 26.89 -0.13 -12.78
C ASN A 517 26.47 -1.59 -12.68
N LEU A 518 25.67 -2.06 -13.63
CA LEU A 518 25.15 -3.42 -13.67
C LEU A 518 25.67 -4.11 -14.93
N THR A 519 26.40 -5.21 -14.75
CA THR A 519 26.94 -6.01 -15.85
C THR A 519 26.33 -7.40 -15.79
N PRO A 520 25.58 -7.84 -16.83
CA PRO A 520 25.06 -9.19 -16.88
C PRO A 520 26.21 -10.19 -16.90
N VAL A 521 26.10 -11.23 -16.09
CA VAL A 521 27.03 -12.35 -16.06
C VAL A 521 26.55 -13.36 -17.10
N ALA A 522 27.45 -13.80 -17.96
CA ALA A 522 27.12 -14.85 -18.91
C ALA A 522 26.67 -16.12 -18.15
N PRO A 523 25.59 -16.79 -18.59
CA PRO A 523 25.03 -17.96 -17.92
C PRO A 523 25.99 -19.14 -17.82
#